data_AF-A0A286C2D7-F1
#
_entry.id   AF-A0A286C2D7-F1
#
_cell.length_a   1.000
_cell.length_b   1.000
_cell.length_c   1.000
_cell.angle_alpha   90.00
_cell.angle_beta   90.00
_cell.angle_gamma   90.00
#
_symmetry.space_group_name_H-M   'P 1'
#
loop_
_entity.id
_entity.type
_entity.pdbx_description
1 polymer ?
#
loop_
_entity_poly.entity_id
_entity_poly.type
_entity_poly.pdbx_seq_one_letter_code
_entity_poly.pdbx_strand_id
1 'polypeptide(L)'
;MTDTNTEPATSAIDSCVQHAREVLASQLLQIKDKGYDFAPQFRQLTIQLYLVGVMWRKGESLGLSNARDHAFAALQSMLISDGMKKKQAQQRIEFLGNMSRVEGGADTLAVAMGYEAAVDDDSLTRLFDEYRDETRVSGALWRLFERGKMIMAIGGAVAAFLTIWLTTIFIPKSEGIDILAAGLMAAALVVIPTFLIGLLIYRLKVKKPNQPTPPPS
;
A
#
# COMPACT_ATOMS: atom_id res chain seq x y z
N MET A 1 -8.47 42.22 18.86
CA MET A 1 -7.23 42.19 18.04
C MET A 1 -6.50 40.90 18.36
N THR A 2 -6.57 39.91 17.45
CA THR A 2 -5.55 38.87 17.17
C THR A 2 -6.11 37.95 16.08
N ASP A 3 -6.16 38.46 14.85
CA ASP A 3 -6.31 37.65 13.63
C ASP A 3 -5.10 38.03 12.76
N THR A 4 -4.06 37.20 12.73
CA THR A 4 -2.91 37.40 11.80
C THR A 4 -1.95 36.21 11.65
N ASN A 5 -2.15 35.07 12.34
CA ASN A 5 -1.23 33.92 12.24
C ASN A 5 -1.73 32.74 11.38
N THR A 6 -2.96 32.76 10.88
CA THR A 6 -3.55 31.62 10.15
C THR A 6 -3.32 31.69 8.62
N GLU A 7 -3.22 32.88 8.05
CA GLU A 7 -3.05 33.10 6.61
C GLU A 7 -1.71 32.63 6.01
N PRO A 8 -0.54 32.86 6.64
CA PRO A 8 0.73 32.46 6.03
C PRO A 8 0.93 30.93 6.05
N ALA A 9 0.43 30.24 7.07
CA ALA A 9 0.54 28.77 7.15
C ALA A 9 -0.39 28.06 6.16
N THR A 10 -1.61 28.59 5.95
CA THR A 10 -2.58 28.04 5.00
C THR A 10 -2.11 28.26 3.56
N SER A 11 -1.59 29.46 3.25
CA SER A 11 -1.06 29.75 1.91
C SER A 11 0.19 28.93 1.55
N ALA A 12 1.05 28.61 2.52
CA ALA A 12 2.19 27.72 2.31
C ALA A 12 1.75 26.27 2.03
N ILE A 13 0.74 25.76 2.76
CA ILE A 13 0.16 24.44 2.51
C ILE A 13 -0.42 24.37 1.10
N ASP A 14 -1.22 25.36 0.70
CA ASP A 14 -1.84 25.39 -0.62
C ASP A 14 -0.80 25.46 -1.74
N SER A 15 0.29 26.23 -1.54
CA SER A 15 1.41 26.29 -2.49
C SER A 15 2.12 24.94 -2.64
N CYS A 16 2.36 24.23 -1.55
CA CYS A 16 2.93 22.87 -1.58
C CYS A 16 2.01 21.88 -2.28
N VAL A 17 0.69 21.94 -2.01
CA VAL A 17 -0.31 21.07 -2.64
C VAL A 17 -0.37 21.32 -4.14
N GLN A 18 -0.43 22.59 -4.56
CA GLN A 18 -0.50 22.97 -5.96
C GLN A 18 0.74 22.48 -6.72
N HIS A 19 1.94 22.73 -6.19
CA HIS A 19 3.18 22.29 -6.80
C HIS A 19 3.25 20.75 -6.91
N ALA A 20 2.84 20.03 -5.87
CA ALA A 20 2.82 18.57 -5.89
C ALA A 20 1.84 18.02 -6.93
N ARG A 21 0.67 18.66 -7.13
CA ARG A 21 -0.29 18.27 -8.17
C ARG A 21 0.27 18.50 -9.57
N GLU A 22 0.99 19.61 -9.78
CA GLU A 22 1.66 19.90 -11.06
C GLU A 22 2.72 18.85 -11.41
N VAL A 23 3.63 18.56 -10.46
CA VAL A 23 4.64 17.49 -10.62
C VAL A 23 3.95 16.15 -10.88
N LEU A 24 2.95 15.79 -10.07
CA LEU A 24 2.24 14.52 -10.23
C LEU A 24 1.58 14.39 -11.60
N ALA A 25 0.90 15.44 -12.09
CA ALA A 25 0.21 15.41 -13.37
C ALA A 25 1.19 15.17 -14.54
N SER A 26 2.35 15.84 -14.51
CA SER A 26 3.43 15.64 -15.47
C SER A 26 3.96 14.19 -15.44
N GLN A 27 4.30 13.68 -14.24
CA GLN A 27 4.80 12.31 -14.08
C GLN A 27 3.78 11.24 -14.51
N LEU A 28 2.49 11.44 -14.18
CA LEU A 28 1.43 10.48 -14.51
C LEU A 28 1.25 10.28 -16.02
N LEU A 29 1.48 11.32 -16.82
CA LEU A 29 1.45 11.22 -18.28
C LEU A 29 2.56 10.32 -18.79
N GLN A 30 3.77 10.42 -18.23
CA GLN A 30 4.93 9.63 -18.66
C GLN A 30 4.81 8.14 -18.30
N ILE A 31 4.24 7.83 -17.13
CA ILE A 31 4.10 6.44 -16.68
C ILE A 31 2.87 5.72 -17.25
N LYS A 32 1.93 6.44 -17.89
CA LYS A 32 0.67 5.87 -18.38
C LYS A 32 0.90 4.72 -19.36
N ASP A 33 1.86 4.89 -20.26
CA ASP A 33 2.13 3.93 -21.35
C ASP A 33 3.19 2.88 -20.99
N LYS A 34 3.75 2.94 -19.77
CA LYS A 34 4.81 2.00 -19.29
C LYS A 34 4.27 0.64 -18.85
N GLY A 35 2.96 0.51 -18.62
CA GLY A 35 2.32 -0.77 -18.34
C GLY A 35 2.68 -1.41 -16.98
N TYR A 36 3.05 -0.62 -15.97
CA TYR A 36 3.36 -1.13 -14.64
C TYR A 36 2.19 -1.91 -14.01
N ASP A 37 2.38 -3.22 -13.78
CA ASP A 37 1.43 -4.07 -13.05
C ASP A 37 1.83 -4.17 -11.57
N PHE A 38 1.56 -3.11 -10.81
CA PHE A 38 1.76 -3.09 -9.36
C PHE A 38 0.48 -3.35 -8.59
N ALA A 39 0.61 -3.87 -7.37
CA ALA A 39 -0.48 -3.92 -6.41
C ALA A 39 -1.04 -2.49 -6.20
N PRO A 40 -2.37 -2.28 -6.24
CA PRO A 40 -2.96 -0.93 -6.18
C PRO A 40 -2.51 -0.12 -4.95
N GLN A 41 -2.43 -0.79 -3.78
CA GLN A 41 -2.00 -0.16 -2.55
C GLN A 41 -0.52 0.23 -2.57
N PHE A 42 0.34 -0.60 -3.17
CA PHE A 42 1.75 -0.28 -3.33
C PHE A 42 1.92 0.97 -4.19
N ARG A 43 1.31 0.99 -5.38
CA ARG A 43 1.35 2.14 -6.29
C ARG A 43 0.91 3.43 -5.58
N GLN A 44 -0.21 3.38 -4.87
CA GLN A 44 -0.76 4.54 -4.17
C GLN A 44 0.17 5.05 -3.06
N LEU A 45 0.66 4.15 -2.20
CA LEU A 45 1.53 4.52 -1.08
C LEU A 45 2.88 5.05 -1.55
N THR A 46 3.47 4.45 -2.59
CA THR A 46 4.73 4.90 -3.17
C THR A 46 4.59 6.29 -3.76
N ILE A 47 3.49 6.58 -4.47
CA ILE A 47 3.20 7.94 -4.96
C ILE A 47 3.05 8.91 -3.79
N GLN A 48 2.34 8.53 -2.72
CA GLN A 48 2.17 9.40 -1.56
C GLN A 48 3.50 9.73 -0.86
N LEU A 49 4.38 8.75 -0.66
CA LEU A 49 5.73 8.98 -0.12
C LEU A 49 6.57 9.88 -1.05
N TYR A 50 6.48 9.65 -2.35
CA TYR A 50 7.10 10.51 -3.36
C TYR A 50 6.63 11.96 -3.25
N LEU A 51 5.32 12.19 -3.11
CA LEU A 51 4.77 13.54 -2.95
C LEU A 51 5.18 14.21 -1.64
N VAL A 52 5.43 13.46 -0.56
CA VAL A 52 6.03 14.03 0.66
C VAL A 52 7.39 14.65 0.34
N GLY A 53 8.23 13.98 -0.45
CA GLY A 53 9.52 14.52 -0.90
C GLY A 53 9.36 15.83 -1.68
N VAL A 54 8.46 15.83 -2.67
CA VAL A 54 8.16 17.02 -3.50
C VAL A 54 7.71 18.20 -2.64
N MET A 55 6.75 17.96 -1.74
CA MET A 55 6.22 19.00 -0.86
C MET A 55 7.24 19.47 0.17
N TRP A 56 8.14 18.60 0.63
CA TRP A 56 9.22 18.96 1.55
C TRP A 56 10.20 19.91 0.86
N ARG A 57 10.67 19.57 -0.35
CA ARG A 57 11.56 20.46 -1.12
C ARG A 57 10.92 21.83 -1.36
N LYS A 58 9.62 21.84 -1.68
CA LYS A 58 8.86 23.09 -1.83
C LYS A 58 8.79 23.88 -0.52
N GLY A 59 8.51 23.22 0.61
CA GLY A 59 8.48 23.86 1.93
C GLY A 59 9.82 24.50 2.30
N GLU A 60 10.95 23.88 1.95
CA GLU A 60 12.28 24.49 2.16
C GLU A 60 12.50 25.71 1.28
N SER A 61 12.06 25.67 0.01
CA SER A 61 12.13 26.84 -0.88
C SER A 61 11.30 28.03 -0.38
N LEU A 62 10.29 27.78 0.46
CA LEU A 62 9.47 28.79 1.12
C LEU A 62 10.05 29.27 2.46
N GLY A 63 11.20 28.72 2.91
CA GLY A 63 11.88 29.12 4.15
C GLY A 63 11.24 28.58 5.43
N LEU A 64 10.50 27.46 5.36
CA LEU A 64 9.85 26.87 6.53
C LEU A 64 10.84 26.09 7.41
N SER A 65 10.88 26.38 8.72
CA SER A 65 11.79 25.74 9.67
C SER A 65 11.51 24.25 9.93
N ASN A 66 10.27 23.80 9.71
CA ASN A 66 9.84 22.39 9.80
C ASN A 66 9.26 21.90 8.47
N ALA A 67 9.95 22.18 7.35
CA ALA A 67 9.44 21.93 6.00
C ALA A 67 8.93 20.50 5.77
N ARG A 68 9.54 19.49 6.40
CA ARG A 68 9.10 18.10 6.32
C ARG A 68 7.76 17.84 7.02
N ASP A 69 7.56 18.38 8.21
CA ASP A 69 6.27 18.26 8.91
C ASP A 69 5.17 19.02 8.16
N HIS A 70 5.53 20.17 7.58
CA HIS A 70 4.65 20.89 6.67
C HIS A 70 4.31 20.08 5.41
N ALA A 71 5.24 19.29 4.87
CA ALA A 71 4.96 18.40 3.74
C ALA A 71 3.93 17.33 4.09
N PHE A 72 4.01 16.72 5.28
CA PHE A 72 2.99 15.78 5.75
C PHE A 72 1.64 16.46 5.99
N ALA A 73 1.63 17.68 6.54
CA ALA A 73 0.41 18.46 6.71
C ALA A 73 -0.23 18.83 5.35
N ALA A 74 0.59 19.21 4.37
CA ALA A 74 0.14 19.51 3.01
C ALA A 74 -0.42 18.26 2.32
N LEU A 75 0.26 17.12 2.44
CA LEU A 75 -0.25 15.84 1.95
C LEU A 75 -1.58 15.48 2.62
N GLN A 76 -1.73 15.72 3.92
CA GLN A 76 -3.00 15.49 4.63
C GLN A 76 -4.12 16.34 4.04
N SER A 77 -3.85 17.63 3.80
CA SER A 77 -4.80 18.56 3.18
C SER A 77 -5.20 18.10 1.78
N MET A 78 -4.22 17.66 0.98
CA MET A 78 -4.45 17.10 -0.35
C MET A 78 -5.36 15.87 -0.30
N LEU A 79 -5.08 14.91 0.59
CA LEU A 79 -5.90 13.69 0.73
C LEU A 79 -7.34 14.01 1.15
N ILE A 80 -7.52 14.99 2.04
CA ILE A 80 -8.86 15.42 2.48
C ILE A 80 -9.60 16.11 1.34
N SER A 81 -8.95 17.00 0.60
CA SER A 81 -9.56 17.67 -0.57
C SER A 81 -9.92 16.69 -1.69
N ASP A 82 -9.16 15.60 -1.84
CA ASP A 82 -9.47 14.50 -2.76
C ASP A 82 -10.57 13.55 -2.26
N GLY A 83 -11.21 13.84 -1.11
CA GLY A 83 -12.39 13.13 -0.60
C GLY A 83 -12.13 12.14 0.53
N MET A 84 -10.89 12.05 1.05
CA MET A 84 -10.59 11.18 2.21
C MET A 84 -11.15 11.78 3.50
N LYS A 85 -11.79 10.96 4.34
CA LYS A 85 -12.27 11.40 5.66
C LYS A 85 -11.09 11.86 6.54
N LYS A 86 -11.24 12.95 7.28
CA LYS A 86 -10.20 13.54 8.14
C LYS A 86 -9.46 12.52 9.02
N LYS A 87 -10.19 11.65 9.73
CA LYS A 87 -9.59 10.61 10.59
C LYS A 87 -8.75 9.60 9.80
N GLN A 88 -9.22 9.21 8.60
CA GLN A 88 -8.51 8.29 7.72
C GLN A 88 -7.25 8.94 7.14
N ALA A 89 -7.33 10.23 6.79
CA ALA A 89 -6.16 10.99 6.33
C ALA A 89 -5.10 11.10 7.43
N GLN A 90 -5.49 11.39 8.68
CA GLN A 90 -4.56 11.41 9.82
C GLN A 90 -3.85 10.07 10.01
N GLN A 91 -4.59 8.96 10.04
CA GLN A 91 -4.02 7.61 10.13
C GLN A 91 -3.09 7.29 8.95
N ARG A 92 -3.45 7.76 7.75
CA ARG A 92 -2.61 7.59 6.56
C ARG A 92 -1.29 8.32 6.71
N ILE A 93 -1.31 9.56 7.19
CA ILE A 93 -0.11 10.37 7.39
C ILE A 93 0.78 9.79 8.48
N GLU A 94 0.22 9.31 9.59
CA GLU A 94 0.99 8.63 10.64
C GLU A 94 1.70 7.38 10.08
N PHE A 95 0.98 6.56 9.31
CA PHE A 95 1.56 5.40 8.66
C PHE A 95 2.68 5.77 7.67
N LEU A 96 2.47 6.80 6.83
CA LEU A 96 3.47 7.28 5.89
C LEU A 96 4.67 7.90 6.60
N GLY A 97 4.48 8.57 7.74
CA GLY A 97 5.55 9.09 8.58
C GLY A 97 6.49 7.98 9.03
N ASN A 98 5.92 6.89 9.55
CA ASN A 98 6.67 5.70 9.96
C ASN A 98 7.38 5.01 8.78
N MET A 99 6.76 5.00 7.59
CA MET A 99 7.34 4.42 6.37
C MET A 99 8.29 5.36 5.63
N SER A 100 8.40 6.63 6.02
CA SER A 100 9.18 7.62 5.26
C SER A 100 10.69 7.44 5.40
N ARG A 101 11.12 6.70 6.42
CA ARG A 101 12.53 6.40 6.72
C ARG A 101 12.77 4.90 6.81
N VAL A 102 13.95 4.46 6.39
CA VAL A 102 14.44 3.09 6.59
C VAL A 102 15.06 2.91 7.97
N GLU A 103 15.27 1.66 8.39
CA GLU A 103 16.06 1.36 9.59
C GLU A 103 17.46 1.98 9.46
N GLY A 104 17.81 2.86 10.40
CA GLY A 104 19.01 3.71 10.32
C GLY A 104 18.70 5.20 10.06
N GLY A 105 17.44 5.56 9.81
CA GLY A 105 16.99 6.96 9.78
C GLY A 105 17.15 7.68 8.45
N ALA A 106 17.73 7.02 7.43
CA ALA A 106 17.79 7.53 6.07
C ALA A 106 16.39 7.55 5.44
N ASP A 107 16.17 8.46 4.50
CA ASP A 107 14.90 8.55 3.79
C ASP A 107 14.69 7.38 2.84
N THR A 108 13.44 6.98 2.66
CA THR A 108 13.10 5.98 1.65
C THR A 108 13.37 6.50 0.25
N LEU A 109 13.64 5.58 -0.69
CA LEU A 109 13.87 5.91 -2.09
C LEU A 109 12.76 6.80 -2.67
N ALA A 110 11.49 6.51 -2.35
CA ALA A 110 10.37 7.32 -2.81
C ALA A 110 10.46 8.78 -2.33
N VAL A 111 10.73 9.01 -1.04
CA VAL A 111 10.88 10.36 -0.47
C VAL A 111 12.09 11.07 -1.07
N ALA A 112 13.23 10.38 -1.20
CA ALA A 112 14.44 10.95 -1.78
C ALA A 112 14.26 11.35 -3.25
N MET A 113 13.71 10.45 -4.07
CA MET A 113 13.41 10.71 -5.49
C MET A 113 12.40 11.85 -5.65
N GLY A 114 11.41 11.92 -4.77
CA GLY A 114 10.45 13.03 -4.76
C GLY A 114 11.06 14.37 -4.33
N TYR A 115 12.02 14.35 -3.40
CA TYR A 115 12.70 15.56 -2.95
C TYR A 115 13.56 16.20 -4.05
N GLU A 116 14.17 15.37 -4.90
CA GLU A 116 14.94 15.82 -6.06
C GLU A 116 14.07 16.11 -7.29
N ALA A 117 12.77 15.81 -7.23
CA ALA A 117 11.91 15.87 -8.39
C ALA A 117 11.63 17.30 -8.87
N ALA A 118 11.54 17.45 -10.18
CA ALA A 118 11.13 18.64 -10.89
C ALA A 118 9.92 18.35 -11.79
N VAL A 119 9.28 19.43 -12.25
CA VAL A 119 8.24 19.33 -13.28
C VAL A 119 8.88 18.80 -14.57
N ASP A 120 8.23 17.84 -15.23
CA ASP A 120 8.68 17.20 -16.47
C ASP A 120 9.97 16.36 -16.39
N ASP A 121 10.43 16.01 -15.20
CA ASP A 121 11.49 15.00 -15.05
C ASP A 121 10.96 13.56 -15.18
N ASP A 122 11.82 12.56 -15.04
CA ASP A 122 11.49 11.13 -15.10
C ASP A 122 11.62 10.41 -13.75
N SER A 123 11.64 11.16 -12.63
CA SER A 123 11.93 10.64 -11.30
C SER A 123 10.93 9.57 -10.83
N LEU A 124 9.63 9.77 -11.05
CA LEU A 124 8.62 8.76 -10.71
C LEU A 124 8.73 7.53 -11.61
N THR A 125 9.12 7.72 -12.88
CA THR A 125 9.38 6.62 -13.81
C THR A 125 10.56 5.78 -13.31
N ARG A 126 11.69 6.41 -12.97
CA ARG A 126 12.87 5.73 -12.41
C ARG A 126 12.55 5.01 -11.10
N LEU A 127 11.78 5.66 -10.22
CA LEU A 127 11.33 5.04 -8.97
C LEU A 127 10.53 3.76 -9.23
N PHE A 128 9.64 3.77 -10.22
CA PHE A 128 8.85 2.59 -10.56
C PHE A 128 9.64 1.53 -11.33
N ASP A 129 10.59 1.91 -12.16
CA ASP A 129 11.48 0.98 -12.86
C ASP A 129 12.30 0.15 -11.84
N GLU A 130 12.74 0.73 -10.72
CA GLU A 130 13.43 -0.01 -9.64
C GLU A 130 12.59 -1.16 -9.05
N TYR A 131 11.27 -1.00 -9.04
CA TYR A 131 10.35 -1.98 -8.48
C TYR A 131 9.70 -2.89 -9.53
N ARG A 132 9.95 -2.65 -10.82
CA ARG A 132 9.23 -3.31 -11.92
C ARG A 132 9.30 -4.83 -11.88
N ASP A 133 10.46 -5.37 -11.54
CA ASP A 133 10.71 -6.82 -11.48
C ASP A 133 10.58 -7.40 -10.06
N GLU A 134 10.23 -6.57 -9.08
CA GLU A 134 10.03 -7.02 -7.70
C GLU A 134 8.68 -7.75 -7.56
N THR A 135 8.75 -9.07 -7.38
CA THR A 135 7.57 -9.95 -7.32
C THR A 135 6.65 -9.59 -6.15
N ARG A 136 7.20 -9.09 -5.03
CA ARG A 136 6.44 -8.73 -3.82
C ARG A 136 5.46 -7.58 -4.04
N VAL A 137 5.73 -6.71 -5.00
CA VAL A 137 4.89 -5.53 -5.29
C VAL A 137 4.04 -5.70 -6.54
N SER A 138 4.16 -6.85 -7.22
CA SER A 138 3.45 -7.14 -8.46
C SER A 138 1.93 -7.25 -8.26
N GLY A 139 1.18 -6.71 -9.22
CA GLY A 139 -0.27 -6.80 -9.31
C GLY A 139 -0.73 -8.24 -9.60
N ALA A 140 0.10 -9.06 -10.24
CA ALA A 140 -0.15 -10.49 -10.39
C ALA A 140 -0.22 -11.23 -9.04
N LEU A 141 0.72 -10.96 -8.12
CA LEU A 141 0.70 -11.53 -6.77
C LEU A 141 -0.52 -11.03 -5.99
N TRP A 142 -0.82 -9.74 -6.10
CA TRP A 142 -1.99 -9.13 -5.48
C TRP A 142 -3.30 -9.79 -5.94
N ARG A 143 -3.51 -9.95 -7.25
CA ARG A 143 -4.70 -10.60 -7.81
C ARG A 143 -4.81 -12.05 -7.37
N LEU A 144 -3.69 -12.75 -7.22
CA LEU A 144 -3.68 -14.12 -6.70
C LEU A 144 -4.12 -14.16 -5.22
N PHE A 145 -3.64 -13.22 -4.41
CA PHE A 145 -4.05 -13.09 -3.01
C PHE A 145 -5.54 -12.74 -2.87
N GLU A 146 -6.05 -11.77 -3.65
CA GLU A 146 -7.49 -11.41 -3.64
C GLU A 146 -8.37 -12.59 -4.05
N ARG A 147 -8.00 -13.31 -5.12
CA ARG A 147 -8.71 -14.54 -5.52
C ARG A 147 -8.66 -15.59 -4.42
N GLY A 148 -7.52 -15.78 -3.76
CA GLY A 148 -7.38 -16.69 -2.63
C GLY A 148 -8.32 -16.36 -1.47
N LYS A 149 -8.49 -15.08 -1.14
CA LYS A 149 -9.43 -14.63 -0.11
C LYS A 149 -10.89 -14.95 -0.50
N MET A 150 -11.26 -14.72 -1.76
CA MET A 150 -12.59 -15.04 -2.27
C MET A 150 -12.85 -16.55 -2.24
N ILE A 151 -11.87 -17.36 -2.66
CA ILE A 151 -11.95 -18.83 -2.62
C ILE A 151 -12.09 -19.33 -1.19
N MET A 152 -11.35 -18.78 -0.22
CA MET A 152 -11.52 -19.12 1.19
C MET A 152 -12.91 -18.79 1.72
N ALA A 153 -13.45 -17.62 1.39
CA ALA A 153 -14.78 -17.22 1.83
C ALA A 153 -15.87 -18.15 1.26
N ILE A 154 -15.80 -18.47 -0.03
CA ILE A 154 -16.74 -19.38 -0.69
C ILE A 154 -16.57 -20.81 -0.16
N GLY A 155 -15.33 -21.30 -0.06
CA GLY A 155 -15.03 -22.64 0.48
C GLY A 155 -15.52 -22.80 1.92
N GLY A 156 -15.32 -21.78 2.76
CA GLY A 156 -15.84 -21.75 4.13
C GLY A 156 -17.38 -21.75 4.17
N ALA A 157 -18.04 -20.98 3.32
CA ALA A 157 -19.50 -20.95 3.24
C ALA A 157 -20.10 -22.29 2.78
N VAL A 158 -19.50 -22.92 1.76
CA VAL A 158 -19.91 -24.26 1.29
C VAL A 158 -19.70 -25.32 2.36
N ALA A 159 -18.54 -25.30 3.04
CA ALA A 159 -18.25 -26.22 4.12
C ALA A 159 -19.24 -26.08 5.29
N ALA A 160 -19.57 -24.83 5.67
CA ALA A 160 -20.59 -24.56 6.69
C ALA A 160 -21.98 -25.07 6.27
N PHE A 161 -22.40 -24.79 5.03
CA PHE A 161 -23.67 -25.26 4.49
C PHE A 161 -23.76 -26.80 4.49
N LEU A 162 -22.72 -27.48 4.00
CA LEU A 162 -22.66 -28.95 4.00
C LEU A 162 -22.71 -29.51 5.41
N THR A 163 -22.01 -28.90 6.36
CA THR A 163 -22.00 -29.35 7.76
C THR A 163 -23.38 -29.25 8.39
N ILE A 164 -24.07 -28.11 8.20
CA ILE A 164 -25.44 -27.90 8.68
C ILE A 164 -26.40 -28.87 7.99
N TRP A 165 -26.28 -29.05 6.68
CA TRP A 165 -27.16 -29.93 5.91
C TRP A 165 -26.99 -31.40 6.31
N LEU A 166 -25.74 -31.89 6.44
CA LEU A 166 -25.43 -33.27 6.78
C LEU A 166 -25.88 -33.62 8.22
N THR A 167 -25.59 -32.74 9.18
CA THR A 167 -26.03 -32.92 10.59
C THR A 167 -27.56 -32.94 10.69
N THR A 168 -28.25 -32.05 9.97
CA THR A 168 -29.72 -31.99 9.95
C THR A 168 -30.36 -33.27 9.41
N ILE A 169 -29.81 -33.87 8.34
CA ILE A 169 -30.39 -35.06 7.71
C ILE A 169 -30.03 -36.35 8.43
N PHE A 170 -28.76 -36.51 8.80
CA PHE A 170 -28.25 -37.81 9.27
C PHE A 170 -28.24 -37.95 10.80
N ILE A 171 -28.29 -36.84 11.55
CA ILE A 171 -28.24 -36.87 13.02
C ILE A 171 -29.29 -35.90 13.59
N PRO A 172 -30.60 -36.17 13.40
CA PRO A 172 -31.67 -35.29 13.90
C PRO A 172 -31.73 -35.20 15.44
N LYS A 173 -31.02 -36.08 16.16
CA LYS A 173 -30.82 -36.06 17.63
C LYS A 173 -29.34 -35.86 17.99
N SER A 174 -28.71 -34.83 17.45
CA SER A 174 -27.32 -34.50 17.77
C SER A 174 -27.21 -33.81 19.13
N GLU A 175 -26.30 -34.27 20.00
CA GLU A 175 -25.88 -33.51 21.17
C GLU A 175 -24.97 -32.35 20.76
N GLY A 176 -24.88 -31.29 21.57
CA GLY A 176 -24.14 -30.06 21.19
C GLY A 176 -22.65 -30.27 20.87
N ILE A 177 -22.05 -31.37 21.37
CA ILE A 177 -20.65 -31.73 21.14
C ILE A 177 -20.41 -32.25 19.72
N ASP A 178 -21.37 -32.98 19.14
CA ASP A 178 -21.23 -33.55 17.79
C ASP A 178 -21.30 -32.46 16.71
N ILE A 179 -22.14 -31.45 16.93
CA ILE A 179 -22.25 -30.27 16.06
C ILE A 179 -20.94 -29.46 16.10
N LEU A 180 -20.34 -29.32 17.29
CA LEU A 180 -19.08 -28.62 17.47
C LEU A 180 -17.93 -29.35 16.76
N ALA A 181 -17.83 -30.67 16.92
CA ALA A 181 -16.79 -31.48 16.29
C ALA A 181 -16.90 -31.47 14.75
N ALA A 182 -18.11 -31.57 14.22
CA ALA A 182 -18.36 -31.50 12.78
C ALA A 182 -17.98 -30.12 12.20
N GLY A 183 -18.32 -29.04 12.90
CA GLY A 183 -17.93 -27.68 12.54
C GLY A 183 -16.41 -27.49 12.54
N LEU A 184 -15.70 -28.05 13.52
CA LEU A 184 -14.24 -27.96 13.63
C LEU A 184 -13.54 -28.70 12.47
N MET A 185 -14.02 -29.90 12.13
CA MET A 185 -13.47 -30.71 11.03
C MET A 185 -13.69 -30.04 9.67
N ALA A 186 -14.86 -29.45 9.45
CA ALA A 186 -15.15 -28.71 8.23
C ALA A 186 -14.26 -27.47 8.07
N ALA A 187 -14.01 -26.73 9.16
CA ALA A 187 -13.10 -25.59 9.16
C ALA A 187 -11.65 -26.03 8.84
N ALA A 188 -11.17 -27.12 9.44
CA ALA A 188 -9.83 -27.64 9.20
C ALA A 188 -9.60 -28.05 7.73
N LEU A 189 -10.60 -28.67 7.10
CA LEU A 189 -10.56 -29.06 5.68
C LEU A 189 -10.47 -27.88 4.70
N VAL A 190 -10.92 -26.70 5.10
CA VAL A 190 -10.78 -25.47 4.29
C VAL A 190 -9.46 -24.77 4.60
N VAL A 191 -9.11 -24.64 5.87
CA VAL A 191 -7.95 -23.85 6.30
C VAL A 191 -6.62 -24.51 5.90
N ILE A 192 -6.47 -25.82 6.13
CA ILE A 192 -5.19 -26.53 5.93
C ILE A 192 -4.76 -26.51 4.44
N PRO A 193 -5.61 -26.90 3.46
CA PRO A 193 -5.18 -26.89 2.06
C PRO A 193 -4.88 -25.49 1.55
N THR A 194 -5.66 -24.49 1.98
CA THR A 194 -5.43 -23.11 1.55
C THR A 194 -4.11 -22.57 2.11
N PHE A 195 -3.78 -22.89 3.36
CA PHE A 195 -2.50 -22.53 3.97
C PHE A 195 -1.32 -23.22 3.26
N LEU A 196 -1.44 -24.50 2.91
CA LEU A 196 -0.41 -25.24 2.18
C LEU A 196 -0.17 -24.68 0.77
N ILE A 197 -1.24 -24.32 0.05
CA ILE A 197 -1.13 -23.68 -1.28
C ILE A 197 -0.46 -22.31 -1.16
N GLY A 198 -0.85 -21.51 -0.17
CA GLY A 198 -0.20 -20.22 0.11
C GLY A 198 1.28 -20.36 0.41
N LEU A 199 1.65 -21.35 1.23
CA LEU A 199 3.04 -21.65 1.59
C LEU A 199 3.86 -22.14 0.39
N LEU A 200 3.26 -22.94 -0.50
CA LEU A 200 3.90 -23.42 -1.72
C LEU A 200 4.19 -22.27 -2.68
N ILE A 201 3.23 -21.37 -2.91
CA ILE A 201 3.39 -20.20 -3.78
C ILE A 201 4.47 -19.27 -3.23
N TYR A 202 4.46 -19.02 -1.92
CA TYR A 202 5.50 -18.24 -1.25
C TYR A 202 6.89 -18.84 -1.47
N ARG A 203 7.07 -20.16 -1.27
CA ARG A 203 8.35 -20.83 -1.50
C ARG A 203 8.80 -20.79 -2.96
N LEU A 204 7.90 -20.96 -3.91
CA LEU A 204 8.24 -21.06 -5.32
C LEU A 204 8.51 -19.69 -5.98
N LYS A 205 7.81 -18.63 -5.55
CA LYS A 205 7.90 -17.31 -6.18
C LYS A 205 8.67 -16.25 -5.39
N VAL A 206 8.73 -16.35 -4.06
CA VAL A 206 9.40 -15.35 -3.21
C VAL A 206 10.78 -15.82 -2.77
N LYS A 207 11.02 -17.13 -2.63
CA LYS A 207 12.31 -17.69 -2.22
C LYS A 207 13.32 -17.91 -3.37
N LYS A 208 13.31 -17.04 -4.38
CA LYS A 208 14.51 -16.84 -5.23
C LYS A 208 15.17 -15.50 -4.89
N PRO A 209 16.04 -15.44 -3.89
CA PRO A 209 17.12 -14.48 -3.85
C PRO A 209 18.45 -15.17 -4.24
N ASN A 210 19.20 -14.47 -5.10
CA ASN A 210 20.64 -14.60 -5.33
C ASN A 210 21.12 -15.83 -6.13
N GLN A 211 21.10 -15.73 -7.46
CA GLN A 211 22.28 -16.20 -8.20
C GLN A 211 23.37 -15.12 -8.04
N PRO A 212 24.51 -15.42 -7.40
CA PRO A 212 25.65 -14.52 -7.47
C PRO A 212 26.16 -14.49 -8.90
N THR A 213 26.24 -13.30 -9.49
CA THR A 213 26.96 -13.05 -10.73
C THR A 213 28.42 -13.52 -10.53
N PRO A 214 28.95 -14.43 -11.35
CA PRO A 214 30.36 -14.79 -11.27
C PRO A 214 31.22 -13.54 -11.61
N PRO A 215 32.35 -13.32 -10.94
CA PRO A 215 33.20 -12.16 -11.20
C PRO A 215 33.74 -12.19 -12.63
N PRO A 216 33.94 -11.02 -13.26
CA PRO A 216 34.55 -10.94 -14.58
C PRO A 216 36.00 -11.45 -14.51
N SER A 217 36.30 -12.45 -15.33
CA SER A 217 37.65 -12.91 -15.66
C SER A 217 38.33 -11.99 -16.66
#